data_AF-A0AAN3V3H1-F1
#
_entry.id   AF-A0AAN3V3H1-F1
#
_cell.length_a   1.000
_cell.length_b   1.000
_cell.length_c   1.000
_cell.angle_alpha   90.00
_cell.angle_beta   90.00
_cell.angle_gamma   90.00
#
_symmetry.space_group_name_H-M   'P 1'
#
loop_
_entity.id
_entity.type
_entity.pdbx_description
1 polymer ?
#
loop_
_entity_poly.entity_id
_entity_poly.type
_entity_poly.pdbx_seq_one_letter_code
_entity_poly.pdbx_strand_id
1 'polypeptide(L)'
;MMPFARYFCIFINVGLGEGAPAIGVPFFWPSAAMPNTVIDSWSSMVFLKFNGAKFSATDYPVLAKVFPALALPDARGDFIRIWDDGRGIDVGRTLLSGQSHTIMDHAHNMELWTGDGLAAGSAREGVNPGILATYGDGGIVKTDEPGLKVPSSLRA
;
A
#
# COMPACT_ATOMS: atom_id res chain seq x y z
N MET A 1 45.01 -2.06 -0.70
CA MET A 1 44.64 -2.13 0.73
C MET A 1 44.59 -0.71 1.27
N MET A 2 43.41 -0.10 1.42
CA MET A 2 43.28 1.22 2.03
C MET A 2 43.28 1.07 3.56
N PRO A 3 43.93 1.98 4.33
CA PRO A 3 44.09 1.79 5.76
C PRO A 3 42.75 1.96 6.50
N PHE A 4 42.38 0.92 7.25
CA PHE A 4 41.20 0.78 8.13
C PHE A 4 40.91 2.03 8.99
N ALA A 5 41.95 2.79 9.36
CA ALA A 5 41.84 4.00 10.17
C ALA A 5 41.06 5.16 9.52
N ARG A 6 41.02 5.26 8.18
CA ARG A 6 40.36 6.40 7.50
C ARG A 6 38.84 6.24 7.38
N TYR A 7 38.33 5.01 7.27
CA TYR A 7 36.88 4.74 7.30
C TYR A 7 36.30 4.94 8.69
N PHE A 8 37.01 4.48 9.73
CA PHE A 8 36.56 4.62 11.11
C PHE A 8 36.30 6.08 11.48
N CYS A 9 37.20 7.01 11.13
CA CYS A 9 37.10 8.44 11.49
C CYS A 9 35.90 9.19 10.88
N ILE A 10 35.48 8.85 9.65
CA ILE A 10 34.35 9.53 8.99
C ILE A 10 33.02 9.13 9.65
N PHE A 11 32.89 7.84 9.96
CA PHE A 11 31.69 7.23 10.53
C PHE A 11 31.37 7.73 11.95
N ILE A 12 32.36 7.86 12.84
CA ILE A 12 32.17 8.44 14.19
C ILE A 12 31.76 9.91 14.14
N ASN A 13 32.33 10.69 13.23
CA ASN A 13 32.07 12.14 13.13
C ASN A 13 30.67 12.48 12.60
N VAL A 14 30.01 11.56 11.88
CA VAL A 14 28.60 11.70 11.45
C VAL A 14 27.66 10.74 12.19
N GLY A 15 28.15 10.04 13.22
CA GLY A 15 27.37 9.10 14.03
C GLY A 15 26.90 7.84 13.31
N LEU A 16 27.41 7.56 12.11
CA LEU A 16 27.04 6.39 11.30
C LEU A 16 28.13 5.34 11.45
N GLY A 17 28.00 4.36 12.33
CA GLY A 17 28.85 3.16 12.26
C GLY A 17 28.56 2.32 11.00
N GLU A 18 29.35 1.26 10.76
CA GLU A 18 29.00 0.30 9.70
C GLU A 18 27.59 -0.26 9.97
N GLY A 19 26.66 -0.02 9.03
CA GLY A 19 25.29 -0.52 9.06
C GLY A 19 24.33 0.16 10.04
N ALA A 20 24.40 1.48 10.24
CA ALA A 20 23.47 2.23 11.09
C ALA A 20 22.22 2.74 10.33
N PRO A 21 21.10 1.99 10.27
CA PRO A 21 19.80 2.61 10.06
C PRO A 21 19.44 3.44 11.30
N ALA A 22 18.76 4.56 11.11
CA ALA A 22 18.22 5.31 12.23
C ALA A 22 17.26 4.44 13.05
N ILE A 23 17.38 4.50 14.38
CA ILE A 23 16.53 3.73 15.29
C ILE A 23 15.06 4.08 15.03
N GLY A 24 14.25 3.05 14.81
CA GLY A 24 12.80 3.18 14.59
C GLY A 24 12.39 3.37 13.12
N VAL A 25 13.33 3.45 12.19
CA VAL A 25 13.02 3.45 10.75
C VAL A 25 12.76 2.01 10.29
N PRO A 26 11.60 1.71 9.68
CA PRO A 26 11.36 0.40 9.10
C PRO A 26 12.32 0.16 7.93
N PHE A 27 12.91 -1.03 7.88
CA PHE A 27 13.79 -1.45 6.80
C PHE A 27 13.21 -2.71 6.14
N PHE A 28 13.22 -2.75 4.80
CA PHE A 28 12.67 -3.88 4.05
C PHE A 28 13.70 -4.99 3.91
N TRP A 29 13.26 -6.23 4.15
CA TRP A 29 14.14 -7.38 4.24
C TRP A 29 13.62 -8.56 3.40
N PRO A 30 14.44 -9.12 2.49
CA PRO A 30 13.99 -10.15 1.54
C PRO A 30 14.10 -11.58 2.07
N SER A 31 14.41 -11.79 3.35
CA SER A 31 14.58 -13.13 3.95
C SER A 31 13.69 -13.33 5.18
N ALA A 32 13.27 -14.57 5.42
CA ALA A 32 12.54 -14.93 6.64
C ALA A 32 13.45 -14.99 7.88
N ALA A 33 14.74 -15.31 7.68
CA ALA A 33 15.76 -15.32 8.73
C ALA A 33 16.20 -13.88 9.04
N MET A 34 16.51 -13.56 10.29
CA MET A 34 16.83 -12.17 10.69
C MET A 34 18.21 -11.73 10.15
N PRO A 35 18.43 -10.44 9.87
CA PRO A 35 19.67 -9.99 9.24
C PRO A 35 20.93 -10.33 10.03
N ASN A 36 20.89 -10.18 11.36
CA ASN A 36 21.99 -10.54 12.26
C ASN A 36 22.31 -12.06 12.28
N THR A 37 21.46 -12.90 11.69
CA THR A 37 21.70 -14.35 11.55
C THR A 37 22.22 -14.75 10.18
N VAL A 38 22.09 -13.87 9.18
CA VAL A 38 22.48 -14.13 7.78
C VAL A 38 23.75 -13.37 7.40
N ILE A 39 23.96 -12.19 7.98
CA ILE A 39 25.10 -11.32 7.71
C ILE A 39 25.99 -11.29 8.95
N ASP A 40 27.15 -11.95 8.87
CA ASP A 40 28.08 -12.10 9.99
C ASP A 40 28.54 -10.75 10.57
N SER A 41 28.79 -9.76 9.71
CA SER A 41 29.19 -8.41 10.14
C SER A 41 28.09 -7.64 10.88
N TRP A 42 26.84 -8.13 10.82
CA TRP A 42 25.69 -7.54 11.52
C TRP A 42 25.24 -8.38 12.71
N SER A 43 25.99 -9.40 13.09
CA SER A 43 25.65 -10.33 14.19
C SER A 43 25.47 -9.63 15.54
N SER A 44 26.16 -8.51 15.77
CA SER A 44 26.03 -7.68 16.97
C SER A 44 24.90 -6.64 16.91
N MET A 45 24.23 -6.50 15.77
CA MET A 45 23.11 -5.57 15.60
C MET A 45 21.80 -6.18 16.09
N VAL A 46 20.89 -5.32 16.54
CA VAL A 46 19.54 -5.72 16.96
C VAL A 46 18.53 -5.34 15.89
N PHE A 47 17.77 -6.34 15.45
CA PHE A 47 16.65 -6.15 14.53
C PHE A 47 15.36 -6.60 15.22
N LEU A 48 14.30 -5.80 15.06
CA LEU A 48 12.98 -6.09 15.63
C LEU A 48 11.94 -6.14 14.52
N LYS A 49 10.93 -6.99 14.68
CA LYS A 49 9.85 -7.16 13.69
C LYS A 49 8.71 -6.19 13.98
N PHE A 50 8.17 -5.57 12.94
CA PHE A 50 6.95 -4.77 12.99
C PHE A 50 5.73 -5.70 12.95
N ASN A 51 5.55 -6.48 14.02
CA ASN A 51 4.50 -7.50 14.16
C ASN A 51 3.73 -7.36 15.48
N GLY A 52 3.64 -6.16 16.04
CA GLY A 52 3.00 -5.92 17.35
C GLY A 52 3.89 -6.28 18.55
N ALA A 53 5.17 -6.62 18.33
CA ALA A 53 6.07 -7.01 19.42
C ALA A 53 6.23 -5.89 20.46
N LYS A 54 6.12 -6.28 21.73
CA LYS A 54 6.42 -5.42 22.88
C LYS A 54 7.91 -5.41 23.17
N PHE A 55 8.40 -4.31 23.72
CA PHE A 55 9.78 -4.17 24.14
C PHE A 55 9.89 -3.42 25.48
N SER A 56 11.05 -3.49 26.12
CA SER A 56 11.32 -2.82 27.39
C SER A 56 11.97 -1.45 27.17
N ALA A 57 11.50 -0.42 27.88
CA ALA A 57 12.15 0.89 27.90
C ALA A 57 13.54 0.85 28.56
N THR A 58 13.78 -0.12 29.45
CA THR A 58 15.10 -0.32 30.08
C THR A 58 16.12 -0.85 29.08
N ASP A 59 15.71 -1.82 28.26
CA ASP A 59 16.59 -2.46 27.29
C ASP A 59 16.76 -1.60 26.03
N TYR A 60 15.71 -0.86 25.64
CA TYR A 60 15.68 -0.04 24.42
C TYR A 60 15.21 1.40 24.70
N PRO A 61 15.97 2.20 25.49
CA PRO A 61 15.55 3.52 25.93
C PRO A 61 15.43 4.54 24.78
N VAL A 62 16.22 4.39 23.72
CA VAL A 62 16.12 5.26 22.53
C VAL A 62 14.90 4.89 21.68
N LEU A 63 14.60 3.59 21.54
CA LEU A 63 13.41 3.14 20.83
C LEU A 63 12.13 3.57 21.54
N ALA A 64 12.13 3.58 22.88
CA ALA A 64 11.01 4.07 23.69
C ALA A 64 10.69 5.55 23.44
N LYS A 65 11.66 6.36 23.00
CA LYS A 65 11.40 7.76 22.59
C LYS A 65 10.66 7.83 21.25
N VAL A 66 10.92 6.87 20.35
CA VAL A 66 10.28 6.80 19.03
C VAL A 66 8.90 6.13 19.10
N PHE A 67 8.77 5.06 19.89
CA PHE A 67 7.53 4.33 20.14
C PHE A 67 7.20 4.32 21.64
N PRO A 68 6.58 5.39 22.17
CA PRO A 68 6.29 5.52 23.61
C PRO A 68 5.35 4.46 24.17
N ALA A 69 4.56 3.81 23.31
CA ALA A 69 3.67 2.71 23.69
C ALA A 69 4.42 1.41 24.05
N LEU A 70 5.75 1.37 23.88
CA LEU A 70 6.60 0.20 24.15
C LEU A 70 6.20 -1.04 23.35
N ALA A 71 5.60 -0.80 22.18
CA ALA A 71 5.24 -1.81 21.20
C ALA A 71 5.51 -1.27 19.80
N LEU A 72 6.00 -2.14 18.93
CA LEU A 72 6.12 -1.83 17.51
C LEU A 72 4.74 -2.00 16.84
N PRO A 73 4.41 -1.20 15.82
CA PRO A 73 3.22 -1.44 15.00
C PRO A 73 3.24 -2.84 14.40
N ASP A 74 2.06 -3.46 14.26
CA ASP A 74 1.91 -4.63 13.40
C ASP A 74 1.63 -4.15 11.98
N ALA A 75 2.64 -4.23 11.10
CA ALA A 75 2.55 -3.75 9.73
C ALA A 75 2.50 -4.91 8.72
N ARG A 76 2.22 -6.14 9.18
CA ARG A 76 2.18 -7.32 8.31
C ARG A 76 0.97 -7.23 7.40
N GLY A 77 1.21 -7.17 6.09
CA GLY A 77 0.16 -7.04 5.07
C GLY A 77 -0.23 -5.60 4.76
N ASP A 78 0.34 -4.62 5.45
CA ASP A 78 0.11 -3.20 5.19
C ASP A 78 1.11 -2.64 4.17
N PHE A 79 0.63 -1.70 3.36
CA PHE A 79 1.50 -0.84 2.56
C PHE A 79 1.80 0.44 3.34
N ILE A 80 3.09 0.66 3.61
CA ILE A 80 3.54 1.90 4.26
C ILE A 80 3.52 3.03 3.23
N ARG A 81 3.02 4.19 3.65
CA ARG A 81 3.11 5.43 2.88
C ARG A 81 3.55 6.58 3.74
N ILE A 82 4.16 7.56 3.08
CA ILE A 82 4.68 8.76 3.72
C ILE A 82 3.51 9.58 4.29
N TRP A 83 3.69 10.08 5.51
CA TRP A 83 2.73 10.95 6.17
C TRP A 83 2.69 12.34 5.52
N ASP A 84 1.50 12.90 5.37
CA ASP A 84 1.28 14.18 4.68
C ASP A 84 1.94 15.38 5.37
N ASP A 85 2.05 15.34 6.70
CA ASP A 85 2.66 16.38 7.54
C ASP A 85 2.26 17.82 7.16
N GLY A 86 0.98 18.02 6.83
CA GLY A 86 0.43 19.34 6.53
C GLY A 86 0.61 19.83 5.10
N ARG A 87 1.08 18.99 4.17
CA ARG A 87 1.12 19.33 2.74
C ARG A 87 -0.28 19.54 2.14
N GLY A 88 -1.30 18.90 2.73
CA GLY A 88 -2.70 19.04 2.35
C GLY A 88 -3.14 18.13 1.19
N ILE A 89 -2.33 17.14 0.79
CA ILE A 89 -2.71 16.17 -0.25
C ILE A 89 -3.55 15.05 0.35
N ASP A 90 -3.24 14.68 1.58
CA ASP A 90 -3.83 13.53 2.26
C ASP A 90 -4.40 13.96 3.62
N VAL A 91 -5.40 14.85 3.52
CA VAL A 91 -6.03 15.54 4.64
C VAL A 91 -6.81 14.56 5.53
N GLY A 92 -6.72 14.77 6.85
CA GLY A 92 -7.50 14.03 7.83
C GLY A 92 -6.90 12.69 8.26
N ARG A 93 -5.77 12.26 7.68
CA ARG A 93 -5.05 11.08 8.13
C ARG A 93 -3.98 11.42 9.17
N THR A 94 -3.89 10.59 10.19
CA THR A 94 -2.93 10.74 11.29
C THR A 94 -1.75 9.79 11.12
N LEU A 95 -0.61 10.11 11.72
CA LEU A 95 0.54 9.22 11.71
C LEU A 95 0.18 7.84 12.29
N LEU A 96 0.67 6.76 11.65
CA LEU A 96 0.38 5.36 11.98
C LEU A 96 -1.10 4.92 11.86
N SER A 97 -2.00 5.71 11.27
CA SER A 97 -3.37 5.25 11.00
C SER A 97 -3.40 4.22 9.87
N GLY A 98 -4.19 3.16 10.03
CA GLY A 98 -4.51 2.23 8.95
C GLY A 98 -5.50 2.81 7.94
N GLN A 99 -5.43 2.34 6.70
CA GLN A 99 -6.41 2.62 5.65
C GLN A 99 -6.74 1.32 4.92
N SER A 100 -8.03 1.01 4.75
CA SER A 100 -8.45 -0.09 3.87
C SER A 100 -8.10 0.23 2.42
N HIS A 101 -7.99 -0.82 1.59
CA HIS A 101 -7.84 -0.61 0.15
C HIS A 101 -9.01 0.21 -0.40
N THR A 102 -8.76 0.95 -1.47
CA THR A 102 -9.80 1.72 -2.16
C THR A 102 -9.48 1.71 -3.65
N ILE A 103 -10.53 1.63 -4.46
CA ILE A 103 -10.48 1.81 -5.90
C ILE A 103 -11.23 3.11 -6.17
N MET A 104 -10.69 3.97 -7.03
CA MET A 104 -11.40 5.18 -7.44
C MET A 104 -12.64 4.79 -8.24
N ASP A 105 -13.73 5.55 -8.07
CA ASP A 105 -14.91 5.41 -8.90
C ASP A 105 -14.53 5.58 -10.39
N HIS A 106 -14.96 4.65 -11.22
CA HIS A 106 -14.69 4.66 -12.65
C HIS A 106 -15.74 3.84 -13.41
N ALA A 107 -15.89 4.11 -14.71
CA ALA A 107 -16.83 3.39 -15.57
C ALA A 107 -16.12 2.73 -16.75
N HIS A 108 -16.63 1.57 -17.16
CA HIS A 108 -16.22 0.89 -18.39
C HIS A 108 -17.34 0.95 -19.42
N ASN A 109 -17.00 1.12 -20.69
CA ASN A 109 -17.94 0.93 -21.79
C ASN A 109 -17.77 -0.51 -22.29
N MET A 110 -18.87 -1.26 -22.35
CA MET A 110 -18.86 -2.60 -22.94
C MET A 110 -19.36 -2.51 -24.38
N GLU A 111 -18.47 -2.80 -25.34
CA GLU A 111 -18.84 -2.92 -26.74
C GLU A 111 -19.35 -4.35 -27.02
N LEU A 112 -20.58 -4.46 -27.51
CA LEU A 112 -21.23 -5.73 -27.82
C LEU A 112 -21.36 -5.87 -29.34
N TRP A 113 -20.61 -6.80 -29.93
CA TRP A 113 -20.77 -7.18 -31.33
C TRP A 113 -21.79 -8.32 -31.46
N THR A 114 -22.97 -8.05 -31.99
CA THR A 114 -24.05 -9.05 -32.13
C THR A 114 -23.86 -10.01 -33.31
N GLY A 115 -22.80 -9.87 -34.10
CA GLY A 115 -22.55 -10.69 -35.31
C GLY A 115 -23.42 -10.30 -36.51
N ASP A 116 -24.67 -9.90 -36.24
CA ASP A 116 -25.61 -9.35 -37.21
C ASP A 116 -25.75 -7.84 -37.04
N GLY A 117 -25.98 -7.11 -38.14
CA GLY A 117 -26.40 -5.72 -38.08
C GLY A 117 -27.73 -5.62 -37.35
N LEU A 118 -27.73 -5.00 -36.17
CA LEU A 118 -28.95 -4.75 -35.41
C LEU A 118 -29.88 -3.89 -36.27
N ALA A 119 -31.00 -4.42 -36.74
CA ALA A 119 -31.96 -3.67 -37.53
C ALA A 119 -32.88 -2.86 -36.59
N ALA A 120 -33.47 -1.77 -37.08
CA ALA A 120 -34.40 -0.94 -36.29
C ALA A 120 -35.57 -1.71 -35.63
N GLY A 121 -35.87 -2.94 -36.09
CA GLY A 121 -36.88 -3.84 -35.53
C GLY A 121 -36.35 -4.97 -34.63
N SER A 122 -35.05 -5.02 -34.35
CA SER A 122 -34.42 -6.06 -33.52
C SER A 122 -34.52 -5.78 -32.01
N ALA A 123 -34.97 -4.58 -31.62
CA ALA A 123 -35.28 -4.26 -30.24
C ALA A 123 -36.59 -4.97 -29.83
N ARG A 124 -36.54 -5.82 -28.80
CA ARG A 124 -37.73 -6.45 -28.24
C ARG A 124 -38.58 -5.38 -27.54
N GLU A 125 -39.75 -5.09 -28.11
CA GLU A 125 -40.76 -4.23 -27.49
C GLU A 125 -41.18 -4.84 -26.14
N GLY A 126 -41.11 -4.04 -25.07
CA GLY A 126 -41.69 -4.39 -23.77
C GLY A 126 -40.78 -5.08 -22.75
N VAL A 127 -39.47 -5.22 -22.99
CA VAL A 127 -38.52 -5.63 -21.92
C VAL A 127 -37.54 -4.49 -21.69
N ASN A 128 -37.74 -3.73 -20.62
CA ASN A 128 -36.77 -2.72 -20.18
C ASN A 128 -35.67 -3.41 -19.36
N PRO A 129 -34.52 -3.71 -19.98
CA PRO A 129 -33.28 -3.33 -19.37
C PRO A 129 -32.49 -2.49 -20.37
N GLY A 130 -32.23 -1.24 -19.99
CA GLY A 130 -31.54 -0.21 -20.78
C GLY A 130 -30.25 -0.66 -21.46
N ILE A 131 -30.38 -1.22 -22.66
CA ILE A 131 -29.31 -1.28 -23.65
C ILE A 131 -29.70 -0.27 -24.73
N LEU A 132 -29.29 0.98 -24.55
CA LEU A 132 -29.27 1.98 -25.60
C LEU A 132 -28.06 1.72 -26.51
N ALA A 133 -28.15 0.67 -27.33
CA ALA A 133 -27.23 0.48 -28.45
C ALA A 133 -27.64 1.47 -29.55
N THR A 134 -26.97 2.64 -29.61
CA THR A 134 -27.10 3.54 -30.75
C THR A 134 -26.29 2.96 -31.91
N TYR A 135 -26.87 3.00 -33.11
CA TYR A 135 -26.21 2.57 -34.35
C TYR A 135 -24.81 3.18 -34.49
N GLY A 136 -23.83 2.34 -34.85
CA GLY A 136 -22.54 2.77 -35.39
C GLY A 136 -21.39 2.87 -34.39
N ASP A 137 -21.63 3.28 -33.15
CA ASP A 137 -20.56 3.59 -32.19
C ASP A 137 -20.91 2.95 -30.85
N GLY A 138 -20.15 1.93 -30.41
CA GLY A 138 -20.39 1.12 -29.21
C GLY A 138 -21.20 1.80 -28.10
N GLY A 139 -22.47 1.39 -27.95
CA GLY A 139 -23.41 1.98 -27.01
C GLY A 139 -22.99 1.80 -25.53
N ILE A 140 -23.22 2.83 -24.73
CA ILE A 140 -22.97 2.81 -23.28
C ILE A 140 -24.22 2.30 -22.56
N VAL A 141 -24.09 1.21 -21.80
CA VAL A 141 -25.16 0.72 -20.90
C VAL A 141 -25.26 1.68 -19.71
N LYS A 142 -26.40 2.38 -19.57
CA LYS A 142 -26.77 3.12 -18.36
C LYS A 142 -27.94 2.40 -17.72
N THR A 143 -27.81 2.00 -16.46
CA THR A 143 -28.95 1.57 -15.66
C THR A 143 -29.39 2.74 -14.79
N ASP A 144 -30.61 3.22 -14.98
CA ASP A 144 -31.28 4.23 -14.16
C ASP A 144 -31.95 3.65 -12.90
N GLU A 145 -31.81 2.33 -12.67
CA GLU A 145 -32.34 1.62 -11.52
C GLU A 145 -31.42 1.74 -10.28
N PRO A 146 -31.93 2.23 -9.13
CA PRO A 146 -31.17 2.25 -7.89
C PRO A 146 -30.91 0.82 -7.39
N GLY A 147 -29.65 0.39 -7.50
CA GLY A 147 -29.03 -0.53 -6.55
C GLY A 147 -29.41 -2.02 -6.56
N LEU A 148 -30.32 -2.51 -7.42
CA LEU A 148 -30.62 -3.95 -7.46
C LEU A 148 -29.90 -4.72 -8.59
N LYS A 149 -29.02 -5.63 -8.17
CA LYS A 149 -28.46 -6.80 -8.87
C LYS A 149 -27.99 -6.62 -10.32
N VAL A 150 -27.10 -5.67 -10.57
CA VAL A 150 -26.12 -5.85 -11.67
C VAL A 150 -25.03 -6.85 -11.21
N PRO A 151 -24.57 -7.78 -12.08
CA PRO A 151 -23.45 -8.68 -11.78
C PRO A 151 -22.23 -7.89 -11.30
N SER A 152 -21.41 -8.48 -10.43
CA SER A 152 -20.21 -7.80 -9.89
C SER A 152 -19.23 -7.31 -10.97
N SER A 153 -19.28 -7.87 -12.18
CA SER A 153 -18.51 -7.41 -13.34
C SER A 153 -18.91 -6.03 -13.87
N LEU A 154 -20.03 -5.47 -13.41
CA LEU A 154 -20.58 -4.16 -13.80
C LEU A 154 -20.61 -3.15 -12.65
N ARG A 155 -20.19 -3.53 -11.43
CA ARG A 155 -19.93 -2.61 -10.32
C ARG A 155 -18.44 -2.36 -10.25
N ALA A 156 -18.00 -1.15 -10.60
CA ALA A 156 -16.80 -0.59 -10.00
C ALA A 156 -17.15 -0.05 -8.60
#